data_AF-A0A2V6M3Y3-F1
#
_entry.id   AF-A0A2V6M3Y3-F1
#
_cell.length_a   1.000
_cell.length_b   1.000
_cell.length_c   1.000
_cell.angle_alpha   90.00
_cell.angle_beta   90.00
_cell.angle_gamma   90.00
#
_symmetry.space_group_name_H-M   'P 1'
#
loop_
_entity.id
_entity.type
_entity.pdbx_description
1 polymer ?
#
loop_
_entity_poly.entity_id
_entity_poly.type
_entity_poly.pdbx_seq_one_letter_code
_entity_poly.pdbx_strand_id
1 'polypeptide(L)' 'MRNGSALRLSSAQLSTYFVGVAEHLDLRDRAKARDGTAFNLKNYNNTVISFGSPPVKYVRELMGL' A
#
# COMPACT_ATOMS: atom_id res chain seq x y z
N MET A 1 -4.15 -39.98 -8.54
CA MET A 1 -3.02 -39.20 -7.98
C MET A 1 -3.42 -37.73 -8.02
N ARG A 2 -3.52 -37.03 -6.88
CA ARG A 2 -3.89 -35.60 -6.80
C ARG A 2 -2.59 -34.79 -6.90
N ASN A 3 -2.33 -34.15 -8.04
CA ASN A 3 -1.19 -33.23 -8.16
C ASN A 3 -1.59 -31.87 -7.59
N GLY A 4 -0.85 -31.43 -6.58
CA GLY A 4 -1.09 -30.18 -5.87
C GLY A 4 -0.86 -28.97 -6.77
N SER A 5 -1.77 -27.99 -6.64
CA SER A 5 -1.62 -26.66 -7.19
C SER A 5 -0.50 -25.92 -6.44
N ALA A 6 0.75 -26.18 -6.80
CA ALA A 6 1.83 -25.26 -6.48
C ALA A 6 1.45 -23.92 -7.12
N LEU A 7 1.14 -22.92 -6.29
CA LEU A 7 0.99 -21.53 -6.69
C LEU A 7 2.13 -21.19 -7.64
N ARG A 8 1.82 -21.09 -8.94
CA ARG A 8 2.78 -20.69 -9.95
C ARG A 8 3.10 -19.23 -9.68
N LEU A 9 4.10 -18.99 -8.83
CA LEU A 9 4.67 -17.67 -8.57
C LEU A 9 5.14 -17.11 -9.91
N SER A 10 4.27 -16.33 -10.54
CA SER A 10 4.61 -15.57 -11.73
C SER A 10 5.68 -14.55 -11.31
N SER A 11 6.69 -14.34 -12.16
CA SER A 11 7.69 -13.27 -11.96
C SER A 11 7.03 -11.90 -11.70
N ALA A 12 5.80 -11.70 -12.18
CA ALA A 12 4.99 -10.52 -11.89
C ALA A 12 4.55 -10.43 -10.41
N GLN A 13 4.21 -11.54 -9.73
CA GLN A 13 3.69 -11.51 -8.35
C GLN A 13 4.73 -10.94 -7.37
N LEU A 14 6.00 -11.32 -7.52
CA LEU A 14 7.10 -10.78 -6.72
C LEU A 14 7.27 -9.27 -6.95
N SER A 15 7.16 -8.82 -8.20
CA SER A 15 7.20 -7.39 -8.53
C SER A 15 6.02 -6.62 -7.94
N THR A 16 4.82 -7.20 -7.89
CA THR A 16 3.64 -6.54 -7.30
C THR A 16 3.79 -6.37 -5.79
N TYR A 17 4.35 -7.36 -5.07
CA TYR A 17 4.65 -7.21 -3.64
C TYR A 17 5.71 -6.12 -3.39
N PHE A 18 6.79 -6.13 -4.15
CA PHE A 18 7.87 -5.15 -3.99
C PHE A 18 7.39 -3.73 -4.30
N VAL A 19 6.72 -3.54 -5.44
CA VAL A 19 6.17 -2.25 -5.87
C VAL A 19 5.09 -1.78 -4.89
N GLY A 20 4.18 -2.65 -4.46
CA GLY A 20 3.13 -2.29 -3.50
C GLY A 20 3.69 -1.83 -2.15
N VAL A 21 4.72 -2.49 -1.63
CA VAL A 21 5.41 -2.05 -0.40
C VAL A 21 6.08 -0.69 -0.60
N ALA A 22 6.80 -0.50 -1.70
CA ALA A 22 7.46 0.78 -2.00
C ALA A 22 6.45 1.94 -2.10
N GLU A 23 5.32 1.73 -2.77
CA GLU A 23 4.27 2.74 -2.89
C GLU A 23 3.62 3.08 -1.53
N HIS A 24 3.39 2.08 -0.65
CA HIS A 24 2.87 2.33 0.69
C HIS A 24 3.85 3.09 1.60
N LEU A 25 5.15 2.83 1.46
CA LEU A 25 6.18 3.55 2.21
C LEU A 25 6.26 5.01 1.77
N ASP A 26 6.29 5.25 0.45
CA ASP A 26 6.29 6.60 -0.13
C ASP A 26 5.03 7.39 0.27
N LEU A 27 3.85 6.78 0.19
CA LEU A 27 2.60 7.39 0.65
C LEU A 27 2.68 7.85 2.11
N ARG A 28 3.22 7.00 2.98
CA ARG A 28 3.38 7.31 4.41
C ARG A 28 4.39 8.44 4.62
N ASP A 29 5.49 8.45 3.89
CA ASP A 29 6.52 9.47 4.05
C ASP A 29 6.05 10.84 3.53
N ARG A 30 5.21 10.87 2.48
CA ARG A 30 4.47 12.07 2.06
C ARG A 30 3.48 12.55 3.11
N ALA A 31 2.69 11.66 3.70
CA ALA A 31 1.77 12.00 4.78
C ALA A 31 2.52 12.58 6.00
N LYS A 32 3.66 12.00 6.37
CA LYS A 32 4.55 12.54 7.42
C LYS A 32 5.09 13.91 7.06
N ALA A 33 5.52 14.14 5.82
CA ALA A 33 6.03 15.43 5.38
C ALA A 33 4.94 16.51 5.40
N ARG A 34 3.70 16.17 5.02
CA ARG A 34 2.55 17.08 5.06
C ARG A 34 2.14 17.45 6.49
N ASP A 35 2.02 16.45 7.36
CA ASP A 35 1.44 16.62 8.70
C ASP A 35 2.49 16.99 9.76
N GLY A 36 3.78 16.77 9.48
CA GLY A 36 4.89 17.13 10.37
C GLY A 36 4.73 16.54 11.77
N THR A 37 4.80 17.40 12.79
CA THR A 37 4.62 17.01 14.20
C THR A 37 3.19 16.59 14.55
N ALA A 38 2.20 16.91 13.71
CA ALA A 38 0.81 16.47 13.88
C ALA A 38 0.55 15.06 13.29
N PHE A 39 1.55 14.45 12.64
CA PHE A 39 1.40 13.12 12.05
C PHE A 39 1.04 12.07 13.13
N ASN A 40 -0.05 11.34 12.89
CA ASN A 40 -0.49 10.25 13.74
C ASN A 40 -0.62 8.96 12.93
N LEU A 41 0.23 7.97 13.22
CA LEU A 41 0.29 6.72 12.47
C LEU A 41 -1.03 5.93 12.51
N LYS A 42 -1.74 5.95 13.64
CA LYS A 42 -3.01 5.24 13.79
C LYS A 42 -4.09 5.85 12.90
N ASN A 43 -4.21 7.18 12.92
CA ASN A 43 -5.17 7.89 12.09
C ASN A 43 -4.85 7.71 10.59
N TYR A 44 -3.57 7.83 10.21
CA TYR A 44 -3.12 7.54 8.85
C TYR A 44 -3.54 6.13 8.40
N ASN A 45 -3.22 5.10 9.17
CA ASN A 45 -3.57 3.71 8.83
C ASN A 45 -5.09 3.50 8.73
N ASN A 46 -5.87 4.07 9.67
CA ASN A 46 -7.32 3.99 9.64
C ASN A 46 -7.89 4.63 8.37
N THR A 47 -7.40 5.80 7.97
CA THR A 47 -7.80 6.48 6.74
C THR A 47 -7.43 5.67 5.50
N VAL A 48 -6.18 5.21 5.39
CA VAL A 48 -5.72 4.38 4.25
C VAL A 48 -6.59 3.13 4.07
N ILE A 49 -6.87 2.41 5.15
CA ILE A 49 -7.67 1.17 5.11
C ILE A 49 -9.14 1.46 4.82
N SER A 50 -9.67 2.62 5.24
CA SER A 50 -11.07 3.00 4.99
C SER A 50 -11.43 3.13 3.50
N PHE A 51 -10.44 3.34 2.63
CA PHE A 51 -10.64 3.39 1.18
C PHE A 51 -10.75 2.01 0.52
N GLY A 52 -10.54 0.92 1.25
CA GLY A 52 -10.54 -0.46 0.72
C GLY A 52 -9.18 -0.86 0.12
N SER A 53 -9.18 -1.64 -0.95
CA SER A 53 -7.95 -2.05 -1.67
C SER A 53 -7.81 -1.42 -3.08
N PRO A 54 -8.02 -0.11 -3.26
CA PRO A 54 -7.74 0.52 -4.55
C PRO A 54 -6.21 0.57 -4.76
N PRO A 55 -5.74 0.56 -6.01
CA PRO A 55 -4.33 0.80 -6.33
C PRO A 55 -3.78 2.04 -5.60
N VAL A 56 -2.55 1.97 -5.06
CA VAL A 56 -1.99 3.01 -4.16
C VAL A 56 -2.00 4.41 -4.79
N LYS A 57 -1.85 4.49 -6.12
CA LYS A 57 -1.99 5.75 -6.87
C LYS A 57 -3.29 6.52 -6.59
N TYR A 58 -4.40 5.81 -6.37
CA TYR A 58 -5.70 6.41 -6.05
C TYR A 58 -5.84 6.73 -4.56
N VAL A 59 -5.24 5.93 -3.68
CA VAL A 59 -5.18 6.23 -2.24
C VAL A 59 -4.45 7.56 -2.02
N ARG A 60 -3.37 7.81 -2.76
CA ARG A 60 -2.63 9.08 -2.69
C ARG A 60 -3.51 10.30 -2.96
N GLU A 61 -4.30 10.26 -4.04
CA GLU A 61 -5.23 11.34 -4.38
C GLU A 61 -6.32 11.52 -3.31
N LEU A 62 -6.88 10.41 -2.80
CA LEU A 62 -7.89 10.42 -1.74
C LEU A 62 -7.35 10.94 -0.40
N MET A 63 -6.06 10.77 -0.16
CA MET A 63 -5.38 11.35 1.01
C MET A 63 -5.04 12.83 0.84
N GLY A 64 -5.19 13.42 -0.36
CA GLY A 64 -4.79 14.79 -0.65
C GLY A 64 -3.27 14.98 -0.67
N LEU A 65 -2.55 14.02 -1.26
CA LEU A 65 -1.08 13.98 -1.38
C LEU A 65 -0.60 14.03 -2.84
#